data_AF-A0A2C5YCF8-F1
#
_entry.id   AF-A0A2C5YCF8-F1
#
_cell.length_a   1.000
_cell.length_b   1.000
_cell.length_c   1.000
_cell.angle_alpha   90.00
_cell.angle_beta   90.00
_cell.angle_gamma   90.00
#
_symmetry.space_group_name_H-M   'P 1'
#
loop_
_entity.id
_entity.type
_entity.pdbx_description
1 polymer ?
#
loop_
_entity_poly.entity_id
_entity_poly.type
_entity_poly.pdbx_seq_one_letter_code
_entity_poly.pdbx_strand_id
1 'polypeptide(L)' 'MLEDAQKTYYNTRQDHGPALIRARRPFVVKNALTGLGLLALTGGIYYYTLRAVGQDNFEDVKVPETPRQPPQ' A
#
# COMPACT_ATOMS: atom_id res chain seq x y z
N MET A 1 27.09 -31.70 10.87
CA MET A 1 27.75 -31.14 9.68
C MET A 1 26.82 -31.07 8.48
N LEU A 2 26.16 -32.15 8.05
CA LEU A 2 25.20 -32.08 6.93
C LEU A 2 23.81 -31.54 7.34
N GLU A 3 23.37 -31.79 8.58
CA GLU A 3 22.11 -31.23 9.11
C GLU A 3 22.11 -29.69 9.18
N ASP A 4 23.26 -29.09 9.53
CA ASP A 4 23.42 -27.64 9.66
C ASP A 4 23.24 -26.92 8.30
N ALA A 5 23.68 -27.59 7.23
CA ALA A 5 23.50 -27.13 5.86
C ALA A 5 22.03 -27.21 5.41
N GLN A 6 21.31 -28.28 5.76
CA GLN A 6 19.88 -28.42 5.43
C GLN A 6 19.00 -27.40 6.17
N LYS A 7 19.27 -27.08 7.44
CA LYS A 7 18.53 -26.04 8.18
C LYS A 7 18.76 -24.62 7.66
N THR A 8 19.91 -24.39 7.02
CA THR A 8 20.21 -23.12 6.33
C THR A 8 19.37 -22.96 5.05
N TYR A 9 19.03 -24.06 4.38
CA TYR A 9 18.27 -24.06 3.13
C TYR A 9 16.75 -24.12 3.36
N TYR A 10 16.29 -24.90 4.35
CA TYR A 10 14.89 -25.00 4.75
C TYR A 10 14.71 -24.52 6.20
N ASN A 11 14.47 -23.21 6.38
CA ASN A 11 14.03 -22.67 7.66
C ASN A 11 12.49 -22.74 7.76
N THR A 12 11.98 -23.43 8.78
CA THR A 12 10.54 -23.51 9.13
C THR A 12 9.84 -22.16 9.27
N ARG A 13 10.57 -21.10 9.63
CA ARG A 13 10.03 -19.74 9.82
C ARG A 13 10.08 -18.85 8.56
N GLN A 14 10.56 -19.36 7.42
CA GLN A 14 10.76 -18.56 6.20
C GLN A 14 11.56 -17.26 6.43
N ASP A 15 12.43 -17.23 7.45
CA ASP A 15 13.23 -16.03 7.71
C ASP A 15 14.21 -15.81 6.55
N HIS A 16 14.49 -14.54 6.28
CA HIS A 16 15.47 -14.18 5.28
C HIS A 16 16.85 -14.64 5.74
N GLY A 17 17.51 -15.47 4.92
CA GLY A 17 18.86 -15.94 5.24
C GLY A 17 19.85 -14.78 5.45
N PRO A 18 20.88 -14.97 6.31
CA PRO A 18 21.82 -13.90 6.67
C PRO A 18 22.55 -13.29 5.46
N ALA A 19 22.78 -14.09 4.41
CA ALA A 19 23.35 -13.63 3.14
C ALA A 19 22.44 -12.62 2.42
N LEU A 20 21.13 -12.88 2.41
CA LEU A 20 20.13 -12.04 1.75
C LEU A 20 19.93 -10.71 2.48
N ILE A 21 19.91 -10.73 3.82
CA ILE A 21 19.80 -9.51 4.64
C ILE A 21 20.96 -8.55 4.34
N ARG A 22 22.20 -9.07 4.30
CA ARG A 22 23.38 -8.26 3.97
C ARG A 22 23.30 -7.67 2.57
N ALA A 23 22.89 -8.46 1.59
CA ALA A 23 22.74 -8.00 0.21
C ALA A 23 21.70 -6.86 0.07
N ARG A 24 20.65 -6.85 0.91
CA ARG A 24 19.58 -5.85 0.87
C ARG A 24 19.85 -4.58 1.69
N ARG A 25 20.75 -4.61 2.67
CA ARG A 25 21.12 -3.45 3.51
C ARG A 25 21.26 -2.12 2.75
N PRO A 26 21.97 -2.03 1.60
CA PRO A 26 22.17 -0.74 0.93
C PRO A 26 20.89 -0.17 0.30
N PHE A 27 19.85 -0.97 0.09
CA PHE A 27 18.61 -0.55 -0.59
C PHE A 27 17.47 -0.23 0.37
N VAL A 28 17.55 -0.65 1.64
CA VAL A 28 16.47 -0.42 2.62
C VAL A 28 16.16 1.07 2.75
N VAL A 29 17.19 1.90 2.94
CA VAL A 29 17.01 3.35 3.10
C VAL A 29 16.51 3.99 1.80
N LYS A 30 17.10 3.64 0.66
CA LYS A 30 16.72 4.20 -0.64
C LYS A 30 15.28 3.87 -0.99
N ASN A 31 14.88 2.62 -0.82
CA ASN A 31 13.52 2.16 -1.11
C ASN A 31 12.50 2.76 -0.12
N ALA A 32 12.86 2.89 1.15
CA ALA A 32 11.99 3.54 2.13
C ALA A 32 11.75 5.02 1.78
N LEU A 33 12.80 5.75 1.38
CA LEU A 33 12.67 7.13 0.93
C LEU A 33 11.80 7.25 -0.33
N THR A 34 12.00 6.38 -1.31
CA THR A 34 11.14 6.35 -2.51
C THR A 34 9.69 6.05 -2.14
N GLY A 35 9.46 5.05 -1.28
CA GLY A 35 8.11 4.70 -0.82
C GLY A 35 7.43 5.85 -0.07
N LEU A 36 8.16 6.52 0.83
CA LEU A 36 7.66 7.70 1.53
C LEU A 36 7.38 8.87 0.57
N GLY A 37 8.22 9.09 -0.43
CA GLY A 37 7.98 10.10 -1.46
C GLY A 37 6.71 9.83 -2.25
N LEU A 38 6.47 8.58 -2.66
CA LEU A 38 5.24 8.19 -3.34
C LEU A 38 4.01 8.39 -2.45
N LEU A 39 4.07 7.93 -1.19
CA LEU A 39 2.97 8.09 -0.23
C LEU A 39 2.66 9.57 0.03
N ALA A 40 3.69 10.39 0.22
CA ALA A 40 3.54 11.82 0.44
C ALA A 40 2.96 12.53 -0.78
N LEU A 41 3.40 12.17 -2.00
CA LEU A 41 2.89 12.76 -3.23
C LEU A 41 1.41 12.40 -3.43
N THR A 42 1.08 11.10 -3.41
CA THR A 42 -0.30 10.64 -3.62
C THR A 42 -1.23 11.13 -2.51
N GLY A 43 -0.81 11.03 -1.25
CA GLY A 43 -1.58 11.53 -0.10
C GLY A 43 -1.73 13.05 -0.13
N GLY A 44 -0.69 13.77 -0.54
CA GLY A 44 -0.73 15.22 -0.71
C GLY A 44 -1.70 15.66 -1.78
N ILE A 45 -1.71 15.00 -2.94
CA ILE A 45 -2.69 15.25 -4.01
C ILE A 45 -4.11 14.98 -3.48
N TYR A 46 -4.36 13.81 -2.88
CA TYR A 46 -5.67 13.45 -2.33
C TYR A 46 -6.19 14.47 -1.31
N TYR A 47 -5.33 14.86 -0.38
CA TYR A 47 -5.68 15.84 0.64
C TYR A 47 -5.92 17.23 0.06
N TYR A 48 -5.07 17.64 -0.88
CA TYR A 48 -5.22 18.92 -1.56
C TYR A 48 -6.54 18.98 -2.32
N THR A 49 -6.87 17.95 -3.10
CA THR A 49 -8.12 17.94 -3.86
C THR A 49 -9.35 17.99 -2.96
N LEU A 50 -9.32 17.29 -1.81
CA LEU A 50 -10.41 17.32 -0.84
C LEU A 50 -10.69 18.72 -0.27
N ARG A 51 -9.66 19.58 -0.19
CA ARG A 51 -9.75 20.92 0.40
C ARG A 51 -9.89 22.03 -0.63
N ALA A 52 -9.20 21.89 -1.76
CA ALA A 52 -9.16 22.89 -2.82
C ALA A 52 -10.40 22.81 -3.72
N VAL A 53 -10.96 21.60 -3.89
CA VAL A 53 -12.24 21.44 -4.58
C VAL A 53 -13.33 21.63 -3.54
N GLY A 54 -14.10 22.72 -3.68
CA GLY A 54 -15.29 22.94 -2.88
C GLY A 54 -16.22 21.74 -3.01
N GLN A 55 -16.56 21.12 -1.88
CA GLN A 55 -17.49 20.01 -1.88
C GLN A 55 -18.86 20.52 -2.31
N ASP A 56 -19.47 19.82 -3.27
CA ASP A 56 -20.76 20.20 -3.81
C ASP A 56 -21.87 19.85 -2.81
N ASN A 57 -22.77 20.80 -2.59
CA ASN A 57 -23.96 20.57 -1.78
C ASN A 57 -25.02 20.04 -2.74
N PHE A 58 -25.15 18.73 -2.85
CA PHE A 58 -26.09 18.02 -3.74
C PHE A 58 -27.59 18.25 -3.40
N GLU A 59 -27.97 19.46 -2.98
CA GLU A 59 -29.31 19.86 -2.55
C GLU A 59 -30.31 19.89 -3.72
N ASP A 60 -29.84 20.09 -4.95
CA ASP A 60 -30.65 20.04 -6.17
C ASP A 60 -30.89 18.61 -6.69
N VAL A 61 -30.11 17.64 -6.19
CA VAL A 61 -30.26 16.22 -6.54
C VAL A 61 -31.37 15.59 -5.72
N LYS A 62 -32.54 15.45 -6.35
CA LYS A 62 -33.70 14.77 -5.78
C LYS A 62 -33.43 13.27 -5.69
N VAL A 63 -33.29 12.73 -4.48
CA VAL A 63 -33.13 11.29 -4.26
C VAL A 63 -34.52 10.63 -4.24
N PRO A 64 -34.83 9.69 -5.14
CA PRO A 64 -36.11 8.99 -5.10
C PRO A 64 -36.22 8.12 -3.84
N GLU A 65 -37.37 8.17 -3.17
CA GLU A 65 -37.67 7.36 -1.98
C GLU A 65 -37.59 5.84 -2.25
N THR A 66 -37.81 5.42 -3.49
CA THR A 66 -37.78 4.01 -3.89
C THR A 66 -36.63 3.76 -4.87
N PRO A 67 -35.71 2.83 -4.56
CA PRO A 67 -34.69 2.39 -5.50
C PRO A 67 -35.31 1.93 -6.81
N ARG A 68 -34.71 2.29 -7.95
CA ARG A 68 -35.19 1.83 -9.26
C ARG A 68 -35.18 0.30 -9.30
N GLN A 69 -36.32 -0.29 -9.61
CA GLN A 69 -36.38 -1.73 -9.85
C GLN A 69 -35.62 -2.07 -11.15
N PRO A 70 -34.82 -3.15 -11.16
CA PRO A 70 -34.15 -3.58 -12.37
C PRO A 70 -35.17 -3.95 -13.46
N PRO A 71 -34.82 -3.78 -14.76
CA PRO A 71 -35.67 -4.23 -15.85
C PRO A 71 -35.90 -5.75 -15.73
N GLN A 72 -37.15 -6.19 -15.92
CA GLN A 72 -37.48 -7.62 -16.03
C GLN A 72 -37.04 -8.18 -17.38
#